data_AF-A0A9X3NK51-F1
#
_entry.id   AF-A0A9X3NK51-F1
#
_cell.length_a   1.000
_cell.length_b   1.000
_cell.length_c   1.000
_cell.angle_alpha   90.00
_cell.angle_beta   90.00
_cell.angle_gamma   90.00
#
_symmetry.space_group_name_H-M   'P 1'
#
loop_
_entity.id
_entity.type
_entity.pdbx_description
1 polymer ?
#
loop_
_entity_poly.entity_id
_entity_poly.type
_entity_poly.pdbx_seq_one_letter_code
_entity_poly.pdbx_strand_id
1 'polypeptide(L)'
;MSATDHLPGHAHRAHRPTRPPGLPPALARAFAPDSPGPALPPGPRVNPWRGAGAAPVAAPDRERDLLAALWSGEGFHRRADGTPTGIRRRPVPSAGGAYPVQTHLVVGAGGALEAGRYVYDHEHDTLLRRDDTADRAAGWTAEDANDRAAGTHVVLTVQPGRSFGRYRHRAWPLWVADTAYALAAVEFLIGADPARVRLGPGAPLRALLGVPRAAEPDRWLGRGLVPEIPLAALELPASWAVAPGRRDALAGRRSPALSEFTAAARHRPRADGADRAAAACGQAWVRGAHRLATWSVAVHAPAAAVADALWRSHRAAAGLCYAGALSGRWRCRPVSGFSATGGRWTVHALAMLPGDPSAAEGAAP
;
A
#
# COMPACT_ATOMS: atom_id res chain seq x y z
N MET A 1 18.25 -65.10 -29.92
CA MET A 1 18.58 -63.70 -30.24
C MET A 1 17.37 -62.83 -29.94
N SER A 2 17.41 -62.11 -28.82
CA SER A 2 16.82 -60.78 -28.59
C SER A 2 16.85 -60.53 -27.08
N ALA A 3 17.81 -59.70 -26.68
CA ALA A 3 17.90 -59.15 -25.33
C ALA A 3 17.07 -57.86 -25.28
N THR A 4 16.13 -57.79 -24.35
CA THR A 4 15.41 -56.56 -24.01
C THR A 4 15.94 -56.09 -22.66
N ASP A 5 16.79 -55.06 -22.71
CA ASP A 5 17.27 -54.29 -21.57
C ASP A 5 16.12 -53.43 -21.02
N HIS A 6 15.74 -53.66 -19.76
CA HIS A 6 14.88 -52.75 -19.00
C HIS A 6 15.73 -51.98 -18.01
N LEU A 7 16.03 -50.72 -18.34
CA LEU A 7 16.57 -49.74 -17.40
C LEU A 7 15.46 -49.24 -16.46
N PRO A 8 15.67 -49.21 -15.14
CA PRO A 8 14.71 -48.63 -14.21
C PRO A 8 14.72 -47.10 -14.29
N GLY A 9 13.51 -46.52 -14.41
CA GLY A 9 13.28 -45.09 -14.50
C GLY A 9 13.82 -44.33 -13.29
N HIS A 10 14.64 -43.32 -13.57
CA HIS A 10 15.04 -42.31 -12.60
C HIS A 10 13.80 -41.54 -12.14
N ALA A 11 13.34 -41.80 -10.92
CA ALA A 11 12.40 -40.93 -10.22
C ALA A 11 13.06 -39.54 -10.07
N HIS A 12 12.54 -38.56 -10.80
CA HIS A 12 12.83 -37.14 -10.58
C HIS A 12 12.42 -36.78 -9.15
N ARG A 13 13.39 -36.85 -8.23
CA ARG A 13 13.27 -36.28 -6.89
C ARG A 13 13.05 -34.78 -7.06
N ALA A 14 11.80 -34.34 -6.90
CA ALA A 14 11.47 -32.93 -6.88
C ALA A 14 12.41 -32.23 -5.89
N HIS A 15 13.26 -31.36 -6.42
CA HIS A 15 14.25 -30.63 -5.65
C HIS A 15 13.48 -29.68 -4.72
N ARG A 16 13.33 -30.09 -3.45
CA ARG A 16 12.67 -29.29 -2.43
C ARG A 16 13.56 -28.07 -2.20
N PRO A 17 13.15 -26.84 -2.57
CA PRO A 17 14.01 -25.69 -2.45
C PRO A 17 14.38 -25.52 -0.98
N THR A 18 15.68 -25.56 -0.70
CA THR A 18 16.26 -25.36 0.64
C THR A 18 15.79 -24.02 1.17
N ARG A 19 15.08 -24.06 2.30
CA ARG A 19 14.53 -22.90 2.99
C ARG A 19 15.67 -21.90 3.27
N PRO A 20 15.60 -20.65 2.78
CA PRO A 20 16.66 -19.68 3.03
C PRO A 20 16.76 -19.43 4.55
N PRO A 21 17.94 -19.58 5.17
CA PRO A 21 18.10 -19.25 6.58
C PRO A 21 17.92 -17.74 6.79
N GLY A 22 17.24 -17.36 7.89
CA GLY A 22 17.21 -15.98 8.39
C GLY A 22 15.85 -15.26 8.40
N LEU A 23 14.82 -15.80 7.74
CA LEU A 23 13.51 -15.15 7.67
C LEU A 23 12.40 -15.96 8.34
N PRO A 24 11.47 -15.30 9.07
CA PRO A 24 10.31 -15.97 9.62
C PRO A 24 9.55 -16.77 8.55
N PRO A 25 9.02 -17.97 8.88
CA PRO A 25 8.28 -18.83 7.95
C PRO A 25 7.22 -18.12 7.10
N ALA A 26 6.42 -17.26 7.73
CA ALA A 26 5.35 -16.51 7.07
C ALA A 26 5.91 -15.51 6.04
N LEU A 27 7.05 -14.88 6.37
CA LEU A 27 7.74 -13.93 5.50
C LEU A 27 8.34 -14.64 4.28
N ALA A 28 9.04 -15.74 4.49
CA ALA A 28 9.58 -16.56 3.40
C ALA A 28 8.45 -17.06 2.48
N ARG A 29 7.31 -17.48 3.05
CA ARG A 29 6.16 -17.91 2.28
C ARG A 29 5.54 -16.78 1.45
N ALA A 30 5.52 -15.54 1.93
CA ALA A 30 4.96 -14.41 1.18
C ALA A 30 5.67 -14.14 -0.15
N PHE A 31 6.94 -14.52 -0.27
CA PHE A 31 7.77 -14.42 -1.48
C PHE A 31 7.89 -15.75 -2.25
N ALA A 32 7.20 -16.80 -1.81
CA ALA A 32 7.22 -18.08 -2.49
C ALA A 32 6.48 -17.99 -3.84
N PRO A 33 6.94 -18.77 -4.85
CA PRO A 33 6.33 -18.76 -6.18
C PRO A 33 4.88 -19.29 -6.17
N ASP A 34 4.47 -20.02 -5.13
CA ASP A 34 3.14 -20.59 -4.98
C ASP A 34 2.04 -19.53 -5.17
N SER A 35 1.09 -19.84 -6.04
CA SER A 35 -0.10 -19.01 -6.25
C SER A 35 -0.86 -18.83 -4.94
N PRO A 36 -1.41 -17.63 -4.66
CA PRO A 36 -2.36 -17.49 -3.57
C PRO A 36 -3.53 -18.46 -3.80
N GLY A 37 -3.96 -19.14 -2.74
CA GLY A 37 -5.15 -20.00 -2.80
C GLY A 37 -6.42 -19.23 -3.18
N PRO A 38 -7.59 -19.90 -3.24
CA PRO A 38 -8.84 -19.25 -3.61
C PRO A 38 -9.15 -18.05 -2.72
N ALA A 39 -9.81 -17.06 -3.31
CA ALA A 39 -10.21 -15.85 -2.61
C ALA A 39 -11.20 -16.18 -1.47
N LEU A 40 -11.08 -15.45 -0.37
CA LEU A 40 -12.03 -15.45 0.73
C LEU A 40 -12.84 -14.14 0.74
N PRO A 41 -14.00 -14.13 1.40
CA PRO A 41 -14.71 -12.89 1.69
C PRO A 41 -13.75 -11.87 2.33
N PRO A 42 -13.64 -10.64 1.78
CA PRO A 42 -12.78 -9.62 2.36
C PRO A 42 -13.36 -9.14 3.70
N GLY A 43 -12.49 -8.65 4.58
CA GLY A 43 -12.91 -7.90 5.78
C GLY A 43 -13.70 -6.62 5.44
N PRO A 44 -14.27 -5.94 6.46
CA PRO A 44 -15.14 -4.77 6.27
C PRO A 44 -14.42 -3.62 5.59
N ARG A 45 -15.17 -2.74 4.89
CA ARG A 45 -14.64 -1.62 4.09
C ARG A 45 -14.18 -0.37 4.85
N VAL A 46 -14.60 -0.27 6.09
CA VAL A 46 -14.07 0.61 7.13
C VAL A 46 -14.48 -0.06 8.44
N ASN A 47 -13.76 0.24 9.51
CA ASN A 47 -14.27 -0.13 10.84
C ASN A 47 -15.50 0.72 11.19
N PRO A 48 -16.56 0.14 11.79
CA PRO A 48 -17.79 0.86 12.14
C PRO A 48 -17.61 1.71 13.41
N TRP A 49 -16.69 2.68 13.37
CA TRP A 49 -16.29 3.48 14.53
C TRP A 49 -17.43 4.25 15.20
N ARG A 50 -18.46 4.65 14.44
CA ARG A 50 -19.68 5.25 15.02
C ARG A 50 -20.40 4.28 15.97
N GLY A 51 -20.52 3.01 15.58
CA GLY A 51 -21.08 1.97 16.45
C GLY A 51 -20.21 1.69 17.68
N ALA A 52 -18.92 2.04 17.62
CA ALA A 52 -18.00 1.98 18.75
C ALA A 52 -17.95 3.29 19.57
N GLY A 53 -18.87 4.24 19.36
CA GLY A 53 -18.98 5.48 20.12
C GLY A 53 -18.32 6.72 19.50
N ALA A 54 -17.66 6.60 18.34
CA ALA A 54 -17.04 7.76 17.69
C ALA A 54 -18.10 8.73 17.13
N ALA A 55 -17.89 10.03 17.33
CA ALA A 55 -18.83 11.08 16.92
C ALA A 55 -18.28 11.87 15.73
N PRO A 56 -19.13 12.31 14.77
CA PRO A 56 -18.68 13.14 13.67
C PRO A 56 -18.21 14.51 14.16
N VAL A 57 -17.15 15.03 13.54
CA VAL A 57 -16.64 16.38 13.77
C VAL A 57 -16.35 17.08 12.44
N ALA A 58 -16.44 18.40 12.43
CA ALA A 58 -15.98 19.18 11.31
C ALA A 58 -14.45 19.17 11.27
N ALA A 59 -13.88 18.67 10.17
CA ALA A 59 -12.45 18.80 9.92
C ALA A 59 -12.15 20.25 9.45
N PRO A 60 -11.08 20.89 9.96
CA PRO A 60 -10.63 22.16 9.40
C PRO A 60 -10.26 21.99 7.93
N ASP A 61 -10.33 23.08 7.17
CA ASP A 61 -10.25 23.06 5.70
C ASP A 61 -9.02 22.31 5.18
N ARG A 62 -7.84 22.58 5.73
CA ARG A 62 -6.60 21.93 5.31
C ARG A 62 -6.61 20.41 5.55
N GLU A 63 -7.07 19.93 6.71
CA GLU A 63 -7.18 18.50 7.00
C GLU A 63 -8.23 17.83 6.11
N ARG A 64 -9.37 18.49 5.90
CA ARG A 64 -10.42 18.01 4.98
C ARG A 64 -9.86 17.88 3.55
N ASP A 65 -9.16 18.90 3.06
CA ASP A 65 -8.59 18.90 1.72
C ASP A 65 -7.54 17.79 1.55
N LEU A 66 -6.71 17.54 2.57
CA LEU A 66 -5.76 16.43 2.57
C LEU A 66 -6.48 15.07 2.50
N LEU A 67 -7.48 14.85 3.36
CA LEU A 67 -8.23 13.60 3.41
C LEU A 67 -8.98 13.34 2.09
N ALA A 68 -9.63 14.36 1.54
CA ALA A 68 -10.31 14.29 0.25
C ALA A 68 -9.31 14.01 -0.88
N ALA A 69 -8.17 14.70 -0.93
CA ALA A 69 -7.15 14.50 -1.95
C ALA A 69 -6.52 13.10 -1.93
N LEU A 70 -6.49 12.44 -0.78
CA LEU A 70 -6.00 11.06 -0.65
C LEU A 70 -7.03 10.02 -1.09
N TRP A 71 -8.29 10.21 -0.71
CA TRP A 71 -9.28 9.11 -0.68
C TRP A 71 -10.54 9.37 -1.51
N SER A 72 -10.95 10.62 -1.67
CA SER A 72 -12.14 10.98 -2.44
C SER A 72 -11.82 10.95 -3.92
N GLY A 73 -12.47 10.04 -4.64
CA GLY A 73 -12.27 9.83 -6.07
C GLY A 73 -13.58 9.51 -6.78
N GLU A 74 -13.64 9.85 -8.06
CA GLU A 74 -14.84 9.66 -8.86
C GLU A 74 -14.97 8.24 -9.41
N GLY A 75 -16.21 7.73 -9.35
CA GLY A 75 -16.63 6.49 -9.98
C GLY A 75 -16.06 5.22 -9.34
N PHE A 76 -16.21 4.12 -10.08
CA PHE A 76 -15.90 2.78 -9.61
C PHE A 76 -14.87 2.10 -10.51
N HIS A 77 -14.06 1.21 -9.93
CA HIS A 77 -13.19 0.33 -10.71
C HIS A 77 -14.03 -0.44 -11.73
N ARG A 78 -13.47 -0.71 -12.90
CA ARG A 78 -14.15 -1.46 -13.97
C ARG A 78 -13.56 -2.86 -14.11
N ARG A 79 -14.39 -3.82 -14.47
CA ARG A 79 -13.98 -5.17 -14.89
C ARG A 79 -13.33 -5.10 -16.28
N ALA A 80 -12.80 -6.23 -16.74
CA ALA A 80 -12.18 -6.36 -18.06
C ALA A 80 -13.16 -6.06 -19.21
N ASP A 81 -14.45 -6.37 -19.02
CA ASP A 81 -15.55 -6.06 -19.94
C ASP A 81 -16.02 -4.60 -19.86
N GLY A 82 -15.39 -3.76 -19.03
CA GLY A 82 -15.75 -2.35 -18.84
C GLY A 82 -16.87 -2.10 -17.83
N THR A 83 -17.54 -3.12 -17.31
CA THR A 83 -18.63 -2.95 -16.32
C THR A 83 -18.11 -2.39 -14.99
N PRO A 84 -18.82 -1.42 -14.37
CA PRO A 84 -18.45 -0.94 -13.04
C PRO A 84 -18.53 -2.06 -11.99
N THR A 85 -17.56 -2.07 -11.09
CA THR A 85 -17.58 -2.87 -9.87
C THR A 85 -18.24 -2.09 -8.73
N GLY A 86 -18.49 -2.73 -7.59
CA GLY A 86 -18.93 -2.03 -6.38
C GLY A 86 -17.80 -1.31 -5.62
N ILE A 87 -16.57 -1.27 -6.16
CA ILE A 87 -15.38 -0.73 -5.47
C ILE A 87 -15.09 0.67 -6.00
N ARG A 88 -15.20 1.69 -5.13
CA ARG A 88 -14.88 3.08 -5.47
C ARG A 88 -13.42 3.24 -5.87
N ARG A 89 -13.17 4.12 -6.84
CA ARG A 89 -11.81 4.55 -7.16
C ARG A 89 -11.34 5.54 -6.10
N ARG A 90 -10.04 5.55 -5.85
CA ARG A 90 -9.38 6.46 -4.93
C ARG A 90 -8.11 7.00 -5.58
N PRO A 91 -7.70 8.24 -5.30
CA PRO A 91 -6.46 8.81 -5.80
C PRO A 91 -5.24 7.94 -5.44
N VAL A 92 -5.12 7.55 -4.17
CA VAL A 92 -4.10 6.60 -3.71
C VAL A 92 -4.39 5.19 -4.26
N PRO A 93 -3.47 4.57 -5.02
CA PRO A 93 -3.66 3.22 -5.54
C PRO A 93 -3.59 2.16 -4.43
N SER A 94 -4.23 1.03 -4.67
CA SER A 94 -4.11 -0.17 -3.83
C SER A 94 -4.02 -1.43 -4.70
N ALA A 95 -3.24 -2.40 -4.24
CA ALA A 95 -3.08 -3.70 -4.89
C ALA A 95 -4.45 -4.35 -5.15
N GLY A 96 -4.86 -4.40 -6.42
CA GLY A 96 -6.14 -4.97 -6.85
C GLY A 96 -7.38 -4.30 -6.22
N GLY A 97 -7.26 -3.04 -5.81
CA GLY A 97 -8.37 -2.28 -5.23
C GLY A 97 -8.88 -2.83 -3.90
N ALA A 98 -8.01 -3.48 -3.11
CA ALA A 98 -8.36 -4.00 -1.78
C ALA A 98 -8.60 -2.87 -0.77
N TYR A 99 -7.88 -1.75 -0.92
CA TYR A 99 -7.91 -0.57 -0.04
C TYR A 99 -7.92 -0.94 1.46
N PRO A 100 -6.87 -1.63 1.96
CA PRO A 100 -6.79 -2.04 3.35
C PRO A 100 -6.44 -0.87 4.29
N VAL A 101 -5.87 0.21 3.75
CA VAL A 101 -5.35 1.33 4.55
C VAL A 101 -6.50 2.08 5.20
N GLN A 102 -6.44 2.30 6.51
CA GLN A 102 -7.29 3.25 7.22
C GLN A 102 -6.47 4.48 7.64
N THR A 103 -7.16 5.60 7.81
CA THR A 103 -6.52 6.90 8.08
C THR A 103 -7.04 7.42 9.41
N HIS A 104 -6.10 7.71 10.31
CA HIS A 104 -6.36 8.28 11.62
C HIS A 104 -5.61 9.61 11.74
N LEU A 105 -6.15 10.53 12.54
CA LEU A 105 -5.42 11.70 13.01
C LEU A 105 -5.23 11.58 14.52
N VAL A 106 -4.03 11.85 15.00
CA VAL A 106 -3.76 12.06 16.42
C VAL A 106 -3.33 13.51 16.59
N VAL A 107 -4.16 14.26 17.29
CA VAL A 107 -3.98 15.70 17.48
C VAL A 107 -3.58 15.93 18.92
N GLY A 108 -2.46 16.58 19.13
CA GLY A 108 -2.04 17.03 20.45
C GLY A 108 -2.03 18.55 20.56
N ALA A 109 -1.21 19.09 21.45
CA ALA A 109 -1.16 20.52 21.69
C ALA A 109 -0.77 21.32 20.43
N GLY A 110 -1.43 22.46 20.21
CA GLY A 110 -1.19 23.35 19.07
C GLY A 110 -1.75 22.87 17.72
N GLY A 111 -2.55 21.79 17.72
CA GLY A 111 -3.31 21.38 16.53
C GLY A 111 -4.50 22.30 16.22
N ALA A 112 -5.00 22.23 14.98
CA ALA A 112 -6.21 22.98 14.56
C ALA A 112 -7.52 22.32 15.01
N LEU A 113 -7.44 21.10 15.53
CA LEU A 113 -8.52 20.36 16.17
C LEU A 113 -8.25 20.29 17.67
N GLU A 114 -9.30 20.01 18.45
CA GLU A 114 -9.12 19.63 19.86
C GLU A 114 -8.15 18.45 19.98
N ALA A 115 -7.40 18.41 21.09
CA ALA A 115 -6.53 17.27 21.35
C ALA A 115 -7.36 15.98 21.47
N GLY A 116 -6.85 14.91 20.86
CA GLY A 116 -7.48 13.60 20.87
C GLY A 116 -7.19 12.78 19.62
N ARG A 117 -7.98 11.71 19.46
CA ARG A 117 -7.84 10.75 18.36
C ARG A 117 -9.05 10.79 17.45
N TYR A 118 -8.76 10.75 16.16
CA TYR A 118 -9.76 10.80 15.12
C TYR A 118 -9.52 9.71 14.11
N VAL A 119 -10.60 9.26 13.48
CA VAL A 119 -10.57 8.31 12.37
C VAL A 119 -11.38 8.90 11.23
N TYR A 120 -10.84 8.80 10.02
CA TYR A 120 -11.54 9.21 8.83
C TYR A 120 -12.34 8.03 8.28
N ASP A 121 -13.66 8.17 8.24
CA ASP A 121 -14.58 7.22 7.64
C ASP A 121 -14.58 7.40 6.13
N HIS A 122 -13.89 6.50 5.44
CA HIS A 122 -13.69 6.58 3.99
C HIS A 122 -14.95 6.30 3.18
N GLU A 123 -15.98 5.68 3.74
CA GLU A 123 -17.22 5.40 3.00
C GLU A 123 -18.17 6.60 3.07
N HIS A 124 -18.12 7.39 4.15
CA HIS A 124 -18.99 8.55 4.38
C HIS A 124 -18.27 9.90 4.26
N ASP A 125 -16.98 9.91 3.90
CA ASP A 125 -16.15 11.13 3.80
C ASP A 125 -16.29 12.03 5.04
N THR A 126 -16.20 11.43 6.23
CA THR A 126 -16.41 12.13 7.49
C THR A 126 -15.27 11.85 8.47
N LEU A 127 -14.78 12.90 9.14
CA LEU A 127 -13.88 12.74 10.28
C LEU A 127 -14.69 12.44 11.54
N LEU A 128 -14.30 11.39 12.26
CA LEU A 128 -14.94 10.96 13.51
C LEU A 128 -13.94 11.14 14.66
N ARG A 129 -14.33 11.83 15.73
CA ARG A 129 -13.60 11.85 17.00
C ARG A 129 -13.89 10.57 17.76
N ARG A 130 -12.85 9.86 18.18
CA ARG A 130 -12.97 8.67 19.03
C ARG A 130 -13.34 9.07 20.45
N ASP A 131 -14.07 8.20 21.11
CA ASP A 131 -14.42 8.35 22.53
C ASP A 131 -13.30 7.77 23.41
N ASP A 132 -12.45 8.65 23.95
CA ASP A 132 -11.35 8.27 24.84
C ASP A 132 -11.83 7.62 26.15
N THR A 133 -13.05 7.91 26.60
CA THR A 133 -13.63 7.28 27.79
C THR A 133 -14.06 5.86 27.48
N ALA A 134 -14.76 5.64 26.37
CA ALA A 134 -15.10 4.29 25.91
C ALA A 134 -13.84 3.45 25.60
N ASP A 135 -12.82 4.05 25.00
CA ASP A 135 -11.53 3.39 24.73
C ASP A 135 -10.86 2.94 26.04
N ARG A 136 -10.76 3.82 27.03
CA ARG A 136 -10.23 3.44 28.36
C ARG A 136 -11.08 2.37 29.05
N ALA A 137 -12.40 2.45 28.98
CA ALA A 137 -13.31 1.44 29.55
C ALA A 137 -13.13 0.06 28.89
N ALA A 138 -12.76 0.01 27.61
CA ALA A 138 -12.40 -1.21 26.89
C ALA A 138 -10.94 -1.67 27.13
N GLY A 139 -10.22 -0.98 28.02
CA GLY A 139 -8.81 -1.20 28.32
C GLY A 139 -7.87 -0.78 27.20
N TRP A 140 -8.33 -0.06 26.18
CA TRP A 140 -7.47 0.41 25.10
C TRP A 140 -6.55 1.50 25.65
N THR A 141 -5.32 1.09 25.98
CA THR A 141 -4.34 1.96 26.62
C THR A 141 -3.66 2.82 25.56
N ALA A 142 -3.97 4.10 25.59
CA ALA A 142 -3.04 5.13 25.19
C ALA A 142 -1.95 5.24 26.27
N GLU A 143 -0.67 5.33 25.90
CA GLU A 143 0.24 6.14 26.75
C GLU A 143 -0.33 7.56 26.75
N ASP A 144 -0.15 8.34 27.83
CA ASP A 144 -0.62 9.72 27.96
C ASP A 144 -0.13 10.59 26.78
N ALA A 145 -0.84 10.48 25.65
CA ALA A 145 -0.47 11.06 24.38
C ALA A 145 -0.98 12.50 24.31
N ASN A 146 -1.99 12.83 25.12
CA ASN A 146 -2.50 14.18 25.28
C ASN A 146 -1.42 15.11 25.88
N ASP A 147 -0.47 14.57 26.66
CA ASP A 147 0.66 15.33 27.21
C ASP A 147 1.96 15.20 26.40
N ARG A 148 2.01 14.38 25.34
CA ARG A 148 3.29 14.05 24.65
C ARG A 148 3.32 14.20 23.13
N ALA A 149 2.18 14.27 22.44
CA ALA A 149 2.18 14.57 21.00
C ALA A 149 2.08 16.09 20.82
N ALA A 150 3.09 16.72 20.21
CA ALA A 150 2.93 18.07 19.68
C ALA A 150 2.34 18.00 18.26
N GLY A 151 1.45 18.94 17.91
CA GLY A 151 0.90 19.06 16.57
C GLY A 151 -0.03 17.92 16.12
N THR A 152 -0.16 17.76 14.81
CA THR A 152 -1.08 16.79 14.18
C THR A 152 -0.29 15.68 13.51
N HIS A 153 -0.62 14.43 13.84
CA HIS A 153 -0.05 13.24 13.20
C HIS A 153 -1.08 12.55 12.32
N VAL A 154 -0.75 12.28 11.06
CA VAL A 154 -1.50 11.32 10.24
C VAL A 154 -0.94 9.94 10.51
N VAL A 155 -1.80 9.03 10.96
CA VAL A 155 -1.43 7.62 11.19
C VAL A 155 -2.18 6.74 10.21
N LEU A 156 -1.40 5.93 9.48
CA LEU A 156 -1.89 5.00 8.48
C LEU A 156 -1.82 3.59 9.06
N THR A 157 -2.98 2.96 9.19
CA THR A 157 -3.11 1.58 9.62
C THR A 157 -3.54 0.71 8.45
N VAL A 158 -3.50 -0.61 8.60
CA VAL A 158 -4.10 -1.55 7.65
C VAL A 158 -5.09 -2.47 8.36
N GLN A 159 -6.19 -2.77 7.70
CA GLN A 159 -7.08 -3.88 8.04
C GLN A 159 -6.62 -5.14 7.28
N PRO A 160 -5.95 -6.10 7.93
CA PRO A 160 -5.26 -7.20 7.25
C PRO A 160 -6.20 -8.06 6.39
N GLY A 161 -7.44 -8.23 6.84
CA GLY A 161 -8.44 -9.11 6.24
C GLY A 161 -8.76 -8.80 4.78
N ARG A 162 -8.62 -7.55 4.32
CA ARG A 162 -8.96 -7.19 2.93
C ARG A 162 -7.98 -7.70 1.93
N SER A 163 -6.70 -7.38 2.11
CA SER A 163 -5.67 -7.90 1.22
C SER A 163 -5.51 -9.40 1.43
N PHE A 164 -5.72 -9.92 2.65
CA PHE A 164 -5.68 -11.36 2.89
C PHE A 164 -6.77 -12.12 2.14
N GLY A 165 -7.99 -11.57 2.05
CA GLY A 165 -9.09 -12.17 1.30
C GLY A 165 -8.71 -12.49 -0.15
N ARG A 166 -7.92 -11.62 -0.79
CA ARG A 166 -7.49 -11.80 -2.18
C ARG A 166 -6.12 -12.47 -2.34
N TYR A 167 -5.15 -12.08 -1.51
CA TYR A 167 -3.74 -12.41 -1.71
C TYR A 167 -3.19 -13.45 -0.74
N ARG A 168 -3.99 -13.87 0.25
CA ARG A 168 -3.65 -14.95 1.19
C ARG A 168 -2.25 -14.73 1.79
N HIS A 169 -1.34 -15.68 1.62
CA HIS A 169 0.04 -15.58 2.15
C HIS A 169 0.86 -14.45 1.55
N ARG A 170 0.49 -13.91 0.38
CA ARG A 170 1.17 -12.76 -0.26
C ARG A 170 0.68 -11.40 0.25
N ALA A 171 -0.27 -11.37 1.19
CA ALA A 171 -0.90 -10.12 1.62
C ALA A 171 0.03 -9.19 2.41
N TRP A 172 0.96 -9.74 3.22
CA TRP A 172 1.77 -8.92 4.13
C TRP A 172 2.66 -7.88 3.42
N PRO A 173 3.45 -8.22 2.38
CA PRO A 173 4.19 -7.22 1.61
C PRO A 173 3.26 -6.16 0.99
N LEU A 174 2.04 -6.55 0.61
CA LEU A 174 1.05 -5.64 0.01
C LEU A 174 0.44 -4.67 1.03
N TRP A 175 0.39 -5.04 2.31
CA TRP A 175 0.03 -4.10 3.37
C TRP A 175 1.04 -2.97 3.45
N VAL A 176 2.33 -3.30 3.43
CA VAL A 176 3.42 -2.30 3.40
C VAL A 176 3.36 -1.48 2.11
N ALA A 177 3.13 -2.12 0.96
CA ALA A 177 3.00 -1.43 -0.32
C ALA A 177 1.86 -0.39 -0.30
N ASP A 178 0.64 -0.78 0.07
CA ASP A 178 -0.50 0.13 0.07
C ASP A 178 -0.29 1.28 1.08
N THR A 179 0.27 1.00 2.27
CA THR A 179 0.60 2.06 3.23
C THR A 179 1.72 2.98 2.72
N ALA A 180 2.75 2.45 2.06
CA ALA A 180 3.84 3.26 1.51
C ALA A 180 3.36 4.19 0.38
N TYR A 181 2.42 3.74 -0.46
CA TYR A 181 1.79 4.59 -1.47
C TYR A 181 0.92 5.69 -0.83
N ALA A 182 0.19 5.38 0.25
CA ALA A 182 -0.57 6.37 1.00
C ALA A 182 0.34 7.39 1.71
N LEU A 183 1.42 6.94 2.36
CA LEU A 183 2.42 7.80 3.00
C LEU A 183 3.07 8.75 1.98
N ALA A 184 3.55 8.19 0.87
CA ALA A 184 4.14 8.99 -0.21
C ALA A 184 3.12 9.98 -0.82
N ALA A 185 1.82 9.66 -0.80
CA ALA A 185 0.80 10.57 -1.29
C ALA A 185 0.60 11.75 -0.33
N VAL A 186 0.66 11.53 0.98
CA VAL A 186 0.63 12.64 1.95
C VAL A 186 1.80 13.58 1.72
N GLU A 187 3.02 13.04 1.67
CA GLU A 187 4.25 13.80 1.41
C GLU A 187 4.19 14.55 0.07
N PHE A 188 3.68 13.88 -0.96
CA PHE A 188 3.48 14.49 -2.26
C PHE A 188 2.48 15.64 -2.19
N LEU A 189 1.31 15.47 -1.55
CA LEU A 189 0.25 16.49 -1.52
C LEU A 189 0.65 17.74 -0.72
N ILE A 190 1.31 17.57 0.43
CA ILE A 190 1.71 18.70 1.28
C ILE A 190 2.91 19.47 0.73
N GLY A 191 3.70 18.86 -0.16
CA GLY A 191 4.80 19.53 -0.85
C GLY A 191 6.00 19.93 0.00
N ALA A 192 5.98 19.58 1.29
CA ALA A 192 7.04 19.82 2.25
C ALA A 192 7.52 18.50 2.85
N ASP A 193 8.77 18.48 3.30
CA ASP A 193 9.29 17.35 4.06
C ASP A 193 8.53 17.27 5.40
N PRO A 194 7.93 16.12 5.74
CA PRO A 194 7.28 15.96 7.04
C PRO A 194 8.32 16.11 8.16
N ALA A 195 7.91 16.71 9.28
CA ALA A 195 8.80 16.93 10.43
C ALA A 195 9.37 15.61 10.96
N ARG A 196 8.55 14.55 10.93
CA ARG A 196 8.96 13.21 11.36
C ARG A 196 8.12 12.14 10.69
N VAL A 197 8.76 11.05 10.27
CA VAL A 197 8.10 9.82 9.81
C VAL A 197 8.52 8.66 10.70
N ARG A 198 7.54 7.87 11.14
CA ARG A 198 7.74 6.63 11.90
C ARG A 198 7.15 5.48 11.12
N LEU A 199 7.96 4.47 10.82
CA LEU A 199 7.53 3.28 10.10
C LEU A 199 7.34 2.12 11.10
N GLY A 200 6.38 1.27 10.79
CA GLY A 200 5.94 0.16 11.64
C GLY A 200 6.02 -1.20 10.95
N PRO A 201 5.43 -2.23 11.59
CA PRO A 201 4.63 -2.15 12.82
C PRO A 201 5.50 -1.97 14.08
N GLY A 202 4.95 -1.40 15.16
CA GLY A 202 5.71 -1.23 16.41
C GLY A 202 4.89 -0.75 17.59
N ALA A 203 5.43 -0.89 18.81
CA ALA A 203 4.81 -0.38 20.03
C ALA A 203 4.58 1.14 19.99
N PRO A 204 5.51 1.99 19.48
CA PRO A 204 5.30 3.43 19.43
C PRO A 204 4.09 3.86 18.59
N LEU A 205 3.83 3.21 17.45
CA LEU A 205 2.66 3.52 16.62
C LEU A 205 1.34 3.07 17.27
N ARG A 206 1.35 1.93 17.97
CA ARG A 206 0.18 1.48 18.73
C ARG A 206 -0.11 2.39 19.91
N ALA A 207 0.92 2.81 20.65
CA ALA A 207 0.79 3.74 21.75
C ALA A 207 0.23 5.09 21.28
N LEU A 208 0.74 5.61 20.15
CA LEU A 208 0.23 6.83 19.52
C LEU A 208 -1.28 6.72 19.25
N LEU A 209 -1.74 5.62 18.65
CA LEU A 209 -3.15 5.39 18.37
C LEU A 209 -3.98 4.90 19.56
N GLY A 210 -3.39 4.51 20.68
CA GLY A 210 -4.11 3.91 21.80
C GLY A 210 -4.98 2.72 21.37
N VAL A 211 -4.42 1.80 20.59
CA VAL A 211 -5.13 0.59 20.12
C VAL A 211 -4.43 -0.69 20.58
N PRO A 212 -5.17 -1.78 20.84
CA PRO A 212 -4.58 -3.06 21.22
C PRO A 212 -3.77 -3.67 20.07
N ARG A 213 -3.00 -4.72 20.36
CA ARG A 213 -2.29 -5.45 19.29
C ARG A 213 -3.31 -6.07 18.35
N ALA A 214 -3.00 -6.09 17.05
CA ALA A 214 -3.87 -6.78 16.08
C ALA A 214 -3.94 -8.31 16.32
N ALA A 215 -2.96 -8.87 17.03
CA ALA A 215 -2.95 -10.26 17.47
C ALA A 215 -3.88 -10.54 18.68
N GLU A 216 -4.56 -9.52 19.22
CA GLU A 216 -5.56 -9.64 20.29
C GLU A 216 -6.97 -9.40 19.70
N PRO A 217 -7.48 -10.27 18.81
CA PRO A 217 -8.70 -10.02 18.05
C PRO A 217 -9.93 -9.80 18.93
N ASP A 218 -10.04 -10.53 20.06
CA ASP A 218 -11.19 -10.45 20.96
C ASP A 218 -11.39 -9.02 21.51
N ARG A 219 -10.31 -8.27 21.71
CA ARG A 219 -10.38 -6.88 22.18
C ARG A 219 -10.93 -5.90 21.15
N TRP A 220 -10.71 -6.19 19.87
CA TRP A 220 -11.29 -5.43 18.76
C TRP A 220 -12.75 -5.82 18.57
N LEU A 221 -13.02 -7.13 18.53
CA LEU A 221 -14.36 -7.67 18.29
C LEU A 221 -15.33 -7.32 19.43
N GLY A 222 -14.85 -7.26 20.68
CA GLY A 222 -15.64 -6.77 21.82
C GLY A 222 -16.10 -5.31 21.70
N ARG A 223 -15.47 -4.51 20.81
CA ARG A 223 -15.92 -3.16 20.44
C ARG A 223 -16.68 -3.11 19.12
N GLY A 224 -16.98 -4.26 18.51
CA GLY A 224 -17.59 -4.35 17.18
C GLY A 224 -16.65 -3.94 16.04
N LEU A 225 -15.34 -3.92 16.29
CA LEU A 225 -14.30 -3.51 15.34
C LEU A 225 -13.46 -4.72 14.92
N VAL A 226 -12.83 -4.65 13.74
CA VAL A 226 -11.83 -5.63 13.30
C VAL A 226 -10.41 -5.11 13.56
N PRO A 227 -9.43 -6.02 13.76
CA PRO A 227 -8.04 -5.62 14.01
C PRO A 227 -7.43 -4.71 12.94
N GLU A 228 -6.75 -3.66 13.40
CA GLU A 228 -5.92 -2.80 12.57
C GLU A 228 -4.44 -2.89 12.99
N ILE A 229 -3.53 -2.82 12.02
CA ILE A 229 -2.08 -2.77 12.27
C ILE A 229 -1.58 -1.36 11.90
N PRO A 230 -1.14 -0.54 12.87
CA PRO A 230 -0.46 0.72 12.57
C PRO A 230 0.87 0.48 11.85
N LEU A 231 1.03 1.05 10.66
CA LEU A 231 2.19 0.82 9.80
C LEU A 231 2.99 2.08 9.50
N ALA A 232 2.38 3.27 9.49
CA ALA A 232 3.12 4.52 9.37
C ALA A 232 2.46 5.62 10.18
N ALA A 233 3.27 6.53 10.73
CA ALA A 233 2.81 7.83 11.18
C ALA A 233 3.72 8.90 10.61
N LEU A 234 3.13 10.03 10.25
CA LEU A 234 3.85 11.23 9.87
C LEU A 234 3.33 12.42 10.69
N GLU A 235 4.25 13.23 11.18
CA GLU A 235 3.96 14.51 11.81
C GLU A 235 3.81 15.56 10.72
N LEU A 236 2.63 16.20 10.65
CA LEU A 236 2.39 17.28 9.73
C LEU A 236 3.16 18.53 10.20
N PRO A 237 3.82 19.27 9.28
CA PRO A 237 4.43 20.55 9.62
C PRO A 237 3.41 21.51 10.26
N ALA A 238 3.89 22.55 10.96
CA ALA A 238 2.99 23.57 11.50
C ALA A 238 2.26 24.35 10.40
N SER A 239 2.95 24.61 9.28
CA SER A 239 2.44 25.29 8.09
C SER A 239 2.55 24.37 6.88
N TRP A 240 1.41 24.05 6.28
CA TRP A 240 1.28 23.23 5.07
C TRP A 240 -0.07 23.48 4.41
N ALA A 241 -0.16 23.19 3.12
CA ALA A 241 -1.40 23.18 2.37
C ALA A 241 -1.32 22.12 1.26
N VAL A 242 -2.47 21.63 0.79
CA VAL A 242 -2.51 20.74 -0.36
C VAL A 242 -2.27 21.56 -1.63
N ALA A 243 -1.20 21.25 -2.37
CA ALA A 243 -0.93 21.92 -3.64
C ALA A 243 -1.95 21.45 -4.72
N PRO A 244 -2.75 22.36 -5.33
CA PRO A 244 -3.81 21.97 -6.27
C PRO A 244 -3.31 21.12 -7.45
N GLY A 245 -2.21 21.51 -8.11
CA GLY A 245 -1.64 20.74 -9.22
C GLY A 245 -1.20 19.32 -8.82
N ARG A 246 -0.76 19.13 -7.57
CA ARG A 246 -0.41 17.80 -7.04
C ARG A 246 -1.66 16.96 -6.73
N ARG A 247 -2.69 17.59 -6.13
CA ARG A 247 -4.01 16.96 -5.95
C ARG A 247 -4.56 16.45 -7.27
N ASP A 248 -4.59 17.32 -8.29
CA ASP A 248 -5.18 17.02 -9.58
C ASP A 248 -4.37 15.93 -10.32
N ALA A 249 -3.04 15.99 -10.26
CA ALA A 249 -2.16 14.93 -10.78
C ALA A 249 -2.41 13.57 -10.10
N LEU A 250 -2.53 13.54 -8.77
CA LEU A 250 -2.80 12.30 -8.03
C LEU A 250 -4.20 11.74 -8.38
N ALA A 251 -5.21 12.60 -8.43
CA ALA A 251 -6.58 12.24 -8.77
C ALA A 251 -6.74 11.75 -10.22
N GLY A 252 -6.02 12.37 -11.15
CA GLY A 252 -6.02 12.04 -12.58
C GLY A 252 -5.20 10.80 -12.95
N ARG A 253 -4.21 10.41 -12.12
CA ARG A 253 -3.31 9.29 -12.41
C ARG A 253 -4.05 7.99 -12.71
N ARG A 254 -3.77 7.38 -13.87
CA ARG A 254 -4.23 6.04 -14.24
C ARG A 254 -3.04 5.17 -14.64
N SER A 255 -3.08 3.90 -14.29
CA SER A 255 -2.08 2.93 -14.75
C SER A 255 -2.42 2.53 -16.19
N PRO A 256 -1.47 2.56 -17.15
CA PRO A 256 -1.72 2.14 -18.53
C PRO A 256 -2.29 0.73 -18.61
N ALA A 257 -3.14 0.47 -19.60
CA ALA A 257 -3.69 -0.86 -19.82
C ALA A 257 -2.59 -1.87 -20.19
N LEU A 258 -2.80 -3.16 -19.87
CA LEU A 258 -1.82 -4.21 -20.21
C LEU A 258 -1.64 -4.33 -21.73
N SER A 259 -2.70 -4.07 -22.50
CA SER A 259 -2.67 -4.07 -23.96
C SER A 259 -1.73 -3.02 -24.53
N GLU A 260 -1.59 -1.84 -23.90
CA GLU A 260 -0.67 -0.79 -24.34
C GLU A 260 0.79 -1.27 -24.24
N PHE A 261 1.15 -1.94 -23.15
CA PHE A 261 2.48 -2.55 -23.02
C PHE A 261 2.68 -3.67 -24.05
N THR A 262 1.70 -4.57 -24.22
CA THR A 262 1.79 -5.65 -25.21
C THR A 262 1.97 -5.11 -26.64
N ALA A 263 1.30 -4.02 -26.99
CA ALA A 263 1.47 -3.33 -28.27
C ALA A 263 2.87 -2.72 -28.39
N ALA A 264 3.34 -2.01 -27.36
CA ALA A 264 4.67 -1.41 -27.35
C ALA A 264 5.81 -2.44 -27.54
N ALA A 265 5.65 -3.65 -27.00
CA ALA A 265 6.63 -4.74 -27.11
C ALA A 265 6.89 -5.22 -28.55
N ARG A 266 5.97 -4.92 -29.50
CA ARG A 266 6.10 -5.34 -30.91
C ARG A 266 6.95 -4.39 -31.76
N HIS A 267 7.08 -3.14 -31.35
CA HIS A 267 7.58 -2.07 -32.21
C HIS A 267 8.85 -1.41 -31.68
N ARG A 268 9.35 -1.81 -30.51
CA ARG A 268 10.40 -1.07 -29.81
C ARG A 268 11.45 -1.96 -29.15
N PRO A 269 12.68 -1.45 -28.98
CA PRO A 269 13.67 -2.07 -28.11
C PRO A 269 13.12 -2.20 -26.68
N ARG A 270 13.43 -3.33 -26.05
CA ARG A 270 13.00 -3.62 -24.68
C ARG A 270 13.86 -2.83 -23.70
N ALA A 271 13.26 -2.35 -22.61
CA ALA A 271 14.04 -1.77 -21.51
C ALA A 271 15.00 -2.80 -20.89
N ASP A 272 16.12 -2.31 -20.37
CA ASP A 272 17.11 -3.15 -19.69
C ASP A 272 16.47 -3.98 -18.57
N GLY A 273 16.76 -5.28 -18.57
CA GLY A 273 16.23 -6.22 -17.59
C GLY A 273 14.75 -6.59 -17.76
N ALA A 274 14.04 -6.09 -18.78
CA ALA A 274 12.61 -6.37 -18.96
C ALA A 274 12.30 -7.86 -19.19
N ASP A 275 13.16 -8.58 -19.93
CA ASP A 275 12.98 -10.04 -20.12
C ASP A 275 13.16 -10.82 -18.82
N ARG A 276 14.16 -10.45 -18.01
CA ARG A 276 14.39 -11.05 -16.69
C ARG A 276 13.21 -10.77 -15.75
N ALA A 277 12.72 -9.53 -15.73
CA ALA A 277 11.59 -9.15 -14.91
C ALA A 277 10.30 -9.87 -15.35
N ALA A 278 10.02 -9.91 -16.65
CA ALA A 278 8.86 -10.62 -17.20
C ALA A 278 8.89 -12.12 -16.85
N ALA A 279 10.06 -12.76 -16.93
CA ALA A 279 10.23 -14.15 -16.51
C ALA A 279 10.02 -14.30 -15.00
N ALA A 280 10.63 -13.44 -14.18
CA ALA A 280 10.56 -13.52 -12.72
C ALA A 280 9.15 -13.30 -12.14
N CYS A 281 8.32 -12.47 -12.80
CA CYS A 281 6.94 -12.21 -12.36
C CYS A 281 5.87 -12.95 -13.19
N GLY A 282 6.27 -13.77 -14.17
CA GLY A 282 5.36 -14.51 -15.05
C GLY A 282 4.45 -13.64 -15.93
N GLN A 283 4.83 -12.38 -16.19
CA GLN A 283 3.99 -11.41 -16.90
C GLN A 283 4.67 -10.88 -18.16
N ALA A 284 4.28 -11.44 -19.30
CA ALA A 284 4.89 -11.11 -20.60
C ALA A 284 4.74 -9.64 -20.99
N TRP A 285 3.67 -8.96 -20.55
CA TRP A 285 3.42 -7.55 -20.85
C TRP A 285 4.55 -6.63 -20.34
N VAL A 286 5.29 -7.02 -19.30
CA VAL A 286 6.39 -6.23 -18.74
C VAL A 286 7.49 -5.94 -19.79
N ARG A 287 7.65 -6.81 -20.80
CA ARG A 287 8.59 -6.62 -21.92
C ARG A 287 8.34 -5.36 -22.72
N GLY A 288 7.10 -4.87 -22.72
CA GLY A 288 6.71 -3.64 -23.41
C GLY A 288 6.97 -2.36 -22.64
N ALA A 289 7.56 -2.45 -21.44
CA ALA A 289 7.92 -1.26 -20.68
C ALA A 289 8.98 -0.45 -21.45
N HIS A 290 8.73 0.85 -21.61
CA HIS A 290 9.73 1.77 -22.18
C HIS A 290 10.83 2.07 -21.17
N ARG A 291 10.46 2.14 -19.89
CA ARG A 291 11.40 2.16 -18.78
C ARG A 291 10.92 1.19 -17.71
N LEU A 292 11.87 0.48 -17.11
CA LEU A 292 11.62 -0.42 -16.00
C LEU A 292 12.48 -0.02 -14.81
N ALA A 293 11.86 0.24 -13.67
CA ALA A 293 12.57 0.36 -12.39
C ALA A 293 12.31 -0.90 -11.56
N THR A 294 13.37 -1.50 -11.01
CA THR A 294 13.27 -2.68 -10.14
C THR A 294 14.05 -2.43 -8.86
N TRP A 295 13.50 -2.90 -7.74
CA TRP A 295 14.18 -2.86 -6.45
C TRP A 295 14.23 -4.27 -5.88
N SER A 296 15.41 -4.69 -5.45
CA SER A 296 15.63 -6.06 -5.01
C SER A 296 16.52 -6.14 -3.77
N VAL A 297 16.26 -7.13 -2.92
CA VAL A 297 17.07 -7.47 -1.74
C VAL A 297 17.66 -8.87 -1.90
N ALA A 298 18.78 -9.18 -1.24
CA ALA A 298 19.33 -10.54 -1.26
C ALA A 298 18.39 -11.53 -0.55
N VAL A 299 18.28 -12.77 -1.05
CA VAL A 299 17.41 -13.80 -0.43
C VAL A 299 17.82 -14.20 0.98
N HIS A 300 19.08 -13.95 1.34
CA HIS A 300 19.67 -14.21 2.67
C HIS A 300 19.75 -12.95 3.54
N ALA A 301 19.16 -11.84 3.11
CA ALA A 301 19.15 -10.63 3.92
C ALA A 301 18.36 -10.86 5.22
N PRO A 302 18.79 -10.26 6.34
CA PRO A 302 18.07 -10.35 7.60
C PRO A 302 16.67 -9.70 7.48
N ALA A 303 15.73 -10.13 8.31
CA ALA A 303 14.33 -9.65 8.28
C ALA A 303 14.22 -8.12 8.33
N ALA A 304 15.05 -7.46 9.15
CA ALA A 304 15.09 -6.00 9.24
C ALA A 304 15.47 -5.34 7.90
N ALA A 305 16.49 -5.86 7.21
CA ALA A 305 16.91 -5.34 5.90
C ALA A 305 15.83 -5.57 4.82
N VAL A 306 15.09 -6.67 4.90
CA VAL A 306 13.95 -6.93 4.00
C VAL A 306 12.80 -5.95 4.26
N ALA A 307 12.46 -5.71 5.53
CA ALA A 307 11.43 -4.74 5.92
C ALA A 307 11.79 -3.31 5.46
N ASP A 308 13.04 -2.91 5.68
CA ASP A 308 13.57 -1.64 5.21
C ASP A 308 13.53 -1.51 3.69
N ALA A 309 13.93 -2.58 2.98
CA ALA A 309 13.87 -2.61 1.53
C ALA A 309 12.43 -2.51 1.01
N LEU A 310 11.46 -3.17 1.65
CA LEU A 310 10.03 -3.04 1.32
C LEU A 310 9.57 -1.59 1.40
N TRP A 311 9.78 -0.93 2.54
CA TRP A 311 9.39 0.46 2.73
C TRP A 311 10.05 1.40 1.72
N ARG A 312 11.38 1.33 1.57
CA ARG A 312 12.11 2.20 0.64
C ARG A 312 11.67 1.97 -0.81
N SER A 313 11.51 0.72 -1.23
CA SER A 313 11.18 0.37 -2.62
C SER A 313 9.77 0.85 -2.99
N HIS A 314 8.78 0.59 -2.14
CA HIS A 314 7.40 1.01 -2.42
C HIS A 314 7.24 2.53 -2.36
N ARG A 315 7.89 3.21 -1.40
CA ARG A 315 7.86 4.68 -1.31
C ARG A 315 8.56 5.33 -2.50
N ALA A 316 9.71 4.81 -2.93
CA ALA A 316 10.41 5.30 -4.14
C ALA A 316 9.57 5.10 -5.41
N ALA A 317 8.91 3.95 -5.54
CA ALA A 317 8.03 3.67 -6.67
C ALA A 317 6.78 4.56 -6.67
N ALA A 318 6.20 4.83 -5.51
CA ALA A 318 5.10 5.79 -5.36
C ALA A 318 5.54 7.20 -5.78
N GLY A 319 6.73 7.64 -5.33
CA GLY A 319 7.32 8.92 -5.75
C GLY A 319 7.47 9.03 -7.27
N LEU A 320 8.00 7.98 -7.93
CA LEU A 320 8.09 7.94 -9.40
C LEU A 320 6.70 7.96 -10.08
N CYS A 321 5.71 7.27 -9.52
CA CYS A 321 4.34 7.33 -10.03
C CYS A 321 3.75 8.74 -9.96
N TYR A 322 3.90 9.41 -8.82
CA TYR A 322 3.29 10.72 -8.58
C TYR A 322 4.02 11.84 -9.32
N ALA A 323 5.35 11.79 -9.38
CA ALA A 323 6.13 12.69 -10.22
C ALA A 323 5.85 12.48 -11.73
N GLY A 324 5.67 11.23 -12.16
CA GLY A 324 5.25 10.91 -13.52
C GLY A 324 3.88 11.49 -13.87
N ALA A 325 2.93 11.39 -12.94
CA ALA A 325 1.60 11.97 -13.09
C ALA A 325 1.63 13.51 -13.14
N LEU A 326 2.40 14.15 -12.25
CA LEU A 326 2.52 15.62 -12.20
C LEU A 326 3.18 16.19 -13.46
N SER A 327 4.24 15.54 -13.93
CA SER A 327 4.98 16.00 -15.11
C SER A 327 4.34 15.61 -16.44
N GLY A 328 3.34 14.72 -16.43
CA GLY A 328 2.80 14.08 -17.62
C GLY A 328 3.81 13.22 -18.40
N ARG A 329 5.07 13.11 -17.97
CA ARG A 329 6.14 12.46 -18.74
C ARG A 329 6.01 10.95 -18.78
N TRP A 330 5.52 10.36 -17.69
CA TRP A 330 5.47 8.91 -17.52
C TRP A 330 4.12 8.46 -17.00
N ARG A 331 3.57 7.44 -17.64
CA ARG A 331 2.42 6.69 -17.15
C ARG A 331 2.93 5.37 -16.56
N CYS A 332 2.71 5.20 -15.27
CA CYS A 332 3.37 4.17 -14.48
C CYS A 332 2.40 3.05 -14.08
N ARG A 333 2.86 1.80 -14.17
CA ARG A 333 2.13 0.61 -13.71
C ARG A 333 3.01 -0.22 -12.75
N PRO A 334 2.62 -0.35 -11.47
CA PRO A 334 3.28 -1.26 -10.55
C PRO A 334 3.21 -2.70 -11.05
N VAL A 335 4.31 -3.42 -10.93
CA VAL A 335 4.43 -4.85 -11.25
C VAL A 335 4.52 -5.63 -9.94
N SER A 336 3.78 -6.72 -9.83
CA SER A 336 3.77 -7.59 -8.65
C SER A 336 3.99 -9.05 -9.05
N GLY A 337 4.04 -9.97 -8.09
CA GLY A 337 4.10 -11.41 -8.37
C GLY A 337 5.51 -11.94 -8.70
N PHE A 338 6.55 -11.20 -8.31
CA PHE A 338 7.93 -11.65 -8.50
C PHE A 338 8.24 -12.87 -7.62
N SER A 339 8.87 -13.86 -8.24
CA SER A 339 9.54 -14.96 -7.56
C SER A 339 11.01 -14.60 -7.30
N ALA A 340 11.62 -15.26 -6.31
CA ALA A 340 13.05 -15.18 -6.08
C ALA A 340 13.83 -15.66 -7.32
N THR A 341 14.79 -14.86 -7.80
CA THR A 341 15.65 -15.22 -8.95
C THR A 341 17.08 -14.76 -8.71
N GLY A 342 18.06 -15.59 -9.09
CA GLY A 342 19.48 -15.22 -9.01
C GLY A 342 19.97 -14.78 -7.62
N GLY A 343 19.49 -15.43 -6.55
CA GLY A 343 19.86 -15.06 -5.17
C GLY A 343 19.26 -13.75 -4.67
N ARG A 344 18.29 -13.16 -5.39
CA ARG A 344 17.61 -11.92 -5.00
C ARG A 344 16.09 -12.04 -5.04
N TRP A 345 15.44 -11.26 -4.21
CA TRP A 345 14.00 -11.01 -4.21
C TRP A 345 13.75 -9.65 -4.81
N THR A 346 13.02 -9.59 -5.93
CA THR A 346 12.48 -8.33 -6.42
C THR A 346 11.30 -7.94 -5.54
N VAL A 347 11.53 -6.93 -4.72
CA VAL A 347 10.59 -6.44 -3.70
C VAL A 347 9.50 -5.60 -4.36
N HIS A 348 9.86 -4.85 -5.40
CA HIS A 348 8.92 -4.09 -6.21
C HIS A 348 9.49 -3.84 -7.60
N ALA A 349 8.61 -3.57 -8.57
CA ALA A 349 9.01 -2.99 -9.84
C ALA A 349 7.93 -2.07 -10.40
N LEU A 350 8.36 -1.16 -11.27
CA LEU A 350 7.51 -0.18 -11.92
C LEU A 350 7.80 -0.16 -13.42
N ALA A 351 6.81 -0.57 -14.20
CA ALA A 351 6.84 -0.48 -15.66
C ALA A 351 6.25 0.87 -16.09
N MET A 352 6.93 1.56 -17.01
CA MET A 352 6.56 2.90 -17.43
C MET A 352 6.41 2.97 -18.95
N LEU A 353 5.36 3.65 -19.38
CA LEU A 353 5.19 4.11 -20.77
C LEU A 353 5.34 5.63 -20.79
N PRO A 354 5.80 6.22 -21.92
CA PRO A 354 5.72 7.66 -22.11
C PRO A 354 4.28 8.13 -21.89
N GLY A 355 4.14 9.33 -21.34
CA GLY A 355 2.85 10.01 -21.34
C GLY A 355 2.45 10.51 -22.72
N ASP A 356 1.22 10.98 -22.82
CA ASP A 356 0.68 11.46 -24.08
C ASP A 356 1.26 12.85 -24.37
N PRO A 357 1.98 13.04 -25.50
CA PRO A 357 2.65 14.31 -25.80
C PRO A 357 1.66 15.48 -25.92
N SER A 358 0.40 15.23 -26.27
CA SER A 358 -0.67 16.23 -26.36
C SER A 358 -1.15 16.77 -25.01
N ALA A 359 -0.81 16.11 -23.89
CA ALA A 359 -1.16 16.59 -22.55
C ALA A 359 -0.16 17.65 -22.02
N ALA A 360 1.02 17.78 -22.64
CA ALA A 360 2.06 18.71 -22.20
C ALA A 360 1.87 20.14 -22.72
N GLU A 361 1.15 20.33 -23.84
CA GLU A 361 0.93 21.65 -24.45
C GLU A 361 -0.18 22.47 -23.76
N GLY A 362 -1.03 21.86 -22.92
CA GLY A 362 -2.09 22.54 -22.18
C GLY A 362 -1.73 23.00 -20.77
N ALA A 363 -0.46 22.83 -20.36
CA ALA A 363 0.00 23.08 -18.98
C ALA A 363 1.22 24.02 -18.91
N ALA A 364 1.34 24.95 -19.87
CA ALA A 364 2.12 26.18 -19.67
C ALA A 364 1.20 27.24 -19.05
N PRO A 365 1.70 28.03 -18.08
CA PRO A 365 0.89 28.89 -17.19
C PRO A 365 0.06 29.95 -17.90
#